data_AF-A0AAD6BGJ6-F1
#
_entry.id   AF-A0AAD6BGJ6-F1
#
_cell.length_a   1.000
_cell.length_b   1.000
_cell.length_c   1.000
_cell.angle_alpha   90.00
_cell.angle_beta   90.00
_cell.angle_gamma   90.00
#
_symmetry.space_group_name_H-M   'P 1'
#
loop_
_entity.id
_entity.type
_entity.pdbx_description
1 polymer ?
#
loop_
_entity_poly.entity_id
_entity_poly.type
_entity_poly.pdbx_seq_one_letter_code
_entity_poly.pdbx_strand_id
1 'polypeptide(L)'
;MQCVRVLRGLRPLCRAQLSAWTGTRTGTRTQSQAAGTRLDLSGIYPPIATPFTAEEEVDYQRLEGNLQKYAQIPFRGLVVQGSNGEYPYLTEQERVEVVRTVRRSLPDDKLLMAGSGCECKCVCVCVLSTHLMYNFNYNN
;
A
#
# COMPACT_ATOMS: atom_id res chain seq x y z
N MET A 1 -50.40 5.61 36.70
CA MET A 1 -49.75 5.39 38.01
C MET A 1 -48.55 6.32 38.12
N GLN A 2 -48.69 7.35 38.94
CA GLN A 2 -47.62 8.28 39.35
C GLN A 2 -46.88 7.70 40.56
N CYS A 3 -45.59 8.01 40.70
CA CYS A 3 -44.91 8.15 42.00
C CYS A 3 -43.67 9.04 41.77
N VAL A 4 -43.77 10.38 41.85
CA VAL A 4 -43.54 11.25 43.02
C VAL A 4 -42.15 11.03 43.65
N ARG A 5 -41.13 11.85 43.32
CA ARG A 5 -40.69 13.14 43.93
C ARG A 5 -39.94 13.03 45.28
N VAL A 6 -38.74 13.64 45.25
CA VAL A 6 -38.06 14.45 46.29
C VAL A 6 -37.20 13.73 47.34
N LEU A 7 -35.90 14.07 47.39
CA LEU A 7 -35.33 14.84 48.52
C LEU A 7 -34.04 15.57 48.11
N ARG A 8 -34.00 16.86 48.48
CA ARG A 8 -32.90 17.82 48.33
C ARG A 8 -31.95 17.68 49.52
N GLY A 9 -30.68 17.94 49.26
CA GLY A 9 -29.81 18.73 50.15
C GLY A 9 -28.88 17.96 51.06
N LEU A 10 -27.58 18.15 50.89
CA LEU A 10 -26.71 18.92 51.81
C LEU A 10 -25.28 18.93 51.25
N ARG A 11 -24.70 20.12 51.14
CA ARG A 11 -23.28 20.33 50.81
C ARG A 11 -22.43 19.98 52.04
N PRO A 12 -21.17 19.61 51.84
CA PRO A 12 -20.13 20.26 52.62
C PRO A 12 -19.14 20.98 51.73
N LEU A 13 -18.85 22.21 52.17
CA LEU A 13 -17.71 23.01 51.77
C LEU A 13 -16.43 22.21 52.04
N CYS A 14 -15.62 21.98 51.01
CA CYS A 14 -14.18 21.92 51.22
C CYS A 14 -13.46 22.44 49.98
N ARG A 15 -12.89 23.63 50.19
CA ARG A 15 -12.07 24.42 49.27
C ARG A 15 -10.67 23.84 49.33
N ALA A 16 -10.17 23.26 48.24
CA ALA A 16 -8.74 22.99 48.09
C ALA A 16 -8.34 23.02 46.60
N GLN A 17 -7.77 24.17 46.24
CA GLN A 17 -6.67 24.34 45.28
C GLN A 17 -6.85 23.78 43.86
N LEU A 18 -7.46 24.62 43.02
CA LEU A 18 -7.12 24.70 41.59
C LEU A 18 -5.68 25.22 41.46
N SER A 19 -4.72 24.34 41.16
CA SER A 19 -3.50 24.77 40.46
C SER A 19 -3.72 24.57 38.97
N ALA A 20 -3.53 25.66 38.24
CA ALA A 20 -3.81 25.78 36.83
C ALA A 20 -2.97 24.81 35.99
N TRP A 21 -3.62 23.79 35.41
CA TRP A 21 -3.15 23.17 34.18
C TRP A 21 -3.82 23.89 33.00
N THR A 22 -3.46 25.16 32.81
CA THR A 22 -3.63 25.86 31.53
C THR A 22 -2.53 25.41 30.58
N GLY A 23 -2.58 24.12 30.22
CA GLY A 23 -1.86 23.59 29.08
C GLY A 23 -2.88 23.34 27.98
N THR A 24 -3.19 24.37 27.19
CA THR A 24 -3.77 24.14 25.86
C THR A 24 -2.74 23.36 25.07
N ARG A 25 -2.79 22.03 25.14
CA ARG A 25 -2.25 21.16 24.09
C ARG A 25 -3.16 21.36 22.89
N THR A 26 -2.91 22.44 22.15
CA THR A 26 -3.21 22.52 20.73
C THR A 26 -2.35 21.46 20.05
N GLY A 27 -2.78 20.20 20.18
CA GLY A 27 -2.38 19.18 19.24
C GLY A 27 -2.94 19.62 17.90
N THR A 28 -2.10 20.25 17.09
CA THR A 28 -2.35 20.38 15.66
C THR A 28 -2.48 18.95 15.15
N ARG A 29 -3.73 18.49 14.99
CA ARG A 29 -4.02 17.31 14.18
C ARG A 29 -3.52 17.68 12.79
N THR A 30 -2.33 17.22 12.43
CA THR A 30 -1.83 17.26 11.07
C THR A 30 -2.88 16.55 10.23
N GLN A 31 -3.74 17.32 9.57
CA GLN A 31 -4.52 16.79 8.47
C GLN A 31 -3.49 16.45 7.41
N SER A 32 -3.28 15.17 7.15
CA SER A 32 -2.66 14.73 5.91
C SER A 32 -3.47 15.36 4.79
N GLN A 33 -2.84 16.29 4.06
CA GLN A 33 -3.43 16.83 2.85
C GLN A 33 -3.59 15.66 1.89
N ALA A 34 -4.82 15.16 1.77
CA ALA A 34 -5.20 14.23 0.71
C ALA A 34 -5.31 15.04 -0.59
N ALA A 35 -4.19 15.57 -1.08
CA ALA A 35 -4.08 16.05 -2.45
C ALA A 35 -3.82 14.84 -3.35
N GLY A 36 -4.82 13.97 -3.47
CA GLY A 36 -4.78 12.83 -4.36
C GLY A 36 -5.86 13.00 -5.42
N THR A 37 -5.46 13.16 -6.67
CA THR A 37 -6.30 12.73 -7.80
C THR A 37 -6.87 11.36 -7.44
N ARG A 38 -8.20 11.22 -7.47
CA ARG A 38 -8.82 9.92 -7.21
C ARG A 38 -8.27 8.94 -8.24
N LEU A 39 -7.55 7.93 -7.77
CA LEU A 39 -7.03 6.86 -8.61
C LEU A 39 -8.22 6.08 -9.18
N ASP A 40 -8.39 6.11 -10.50
CA ASP A 40 -9.40 5.31 -11.19
C ASP A 40 -8.86 3.90 -11.44
N LEU A 41 -9.46 2.92 -10.77
CA LEU A 41 -9.12 1.50 -10.86
C LEU A 41 -10.14 0.71 -11.69
N SER A 42 -11.03 1.37 -12.43
CA SER A 42 -11.96 0.69 -13.32
C SER A 42 -11.21 0.07 -14.51
N GLY A 43 -11.51 -1.19 -14.81
CA GLY A 43 -10.91 -1.90 -15.95
C GLY A 43 -10.45 -3.31 -15.62
N ILE A 44 -9.69 -3.90 -16.54
CA ILE A 44 -9.18 -5.27 -16.45
C ILE A 44 -7.68 -5.24 -16.19
N TYR A 45 -7.26 -6.01 -15.19
CA TYR A 45 -5.88 -6.12 -14.72
C TYR A 45 -5.52 -7.60 -14.51
N PRO A 46 -5.09 -8.30 -15.58
CA PRO A 46 -4.74 -9.70 -15.42
C PRO A 46 -3.50 -9.85 -14.54
N PRO A 47 -3.47 -10.84 -13.64
CA PRO A 47 -2.25 -11.25 -12.97
C PRO A 47 -1.33 -11.94 -13.97
N ILE A 48 -0.05 -11.55 -13.99
CA ILE A 48 0.95 -12.18 -14.84
C ILE A 48 1.82 -13.15 -14.04
N ALA A 49 2.22 -14.24 -14.68
CA ALA A 49 3.19 -15.19 -14.15
C ALA A 49 4.63 -14.68 -14.39
N THR A 50 5.56 -15.14 -13.56
CA THR A 50 6.99 -14.88 -13.69
C THR A 50 7.62 -16.10 -14.37
N PRO A 51 8.02 -16.03 -15.65
CA PRO A 51 8.65 -17.18 -16.30
C PRO A 51 10.02 -17.47 -15.68
N PHE A 52 10.36 -18.76 -15.60
CA PHE A 52 11.66 -19.25 -15.11
C PHE A 52 12.40 -20.04 -16.20
N THR A 53 13.72 -20.07 -16.12
CA THR A 53 14.58 -20.92 -16.98
C THR A 53 14.59 -22.36 -16.49
N ALA A 54 15.30 -23.25 -17.21
CA ALA A 54 15.47 -24.65 -16.77
C ALA A 54 16.30 -24.76 -15.49
N GLU A 55 17.09 -23.74 -15.18
CA GLU A 55 17.93 -23.61 -13.99
C GLU A 55 17.19 -22.94 -12.82
N GLU A 56 15.86 -22.74 -12.92
CA GLU A 56 15.01 -22.13 -11.89
C GLU A 56 15.30 -20.63 -11.60
N GLU A 57 16.01 -19.96 -12.49
CA GLU A 57 16.26 -18.51 -12.45
C GLU A 57 15.16 -17.74 -13.19
N VAL A 58 14.91 -16.48 -12.83
CA VAL A 58 13.91 -15.64 -13.54
C VAL A 58 14.32 -15.41 -15.00
N ASP A 59 13.43 -15.75 -15.94
CA ASP A 59 13.61 -15.55 -17.37
C ASP A 59 13.08 -14.16 -17.80
N TYR A 60 13.92 -13.13 -17.64
CA TYR A 60 13.55 -11.76 -18.00
C TYR A 60 13.26 -11.58 -19.49
N GLN A 61 13.91 -12.33 -20.38
CA GLN A 61 13.67 -12.22 -21.82
C GLN A 61 12.27 -12.72 -22.19
N ARG A 62 11.86 -13.87 -21.64
CA ARG A 62 10.49 -14.37 -21.82
C ARG A 62 9.46 -13.47 -21.16
N LEU A 63 9.79 -12.88 -20.01
CA LEU A 63 8.92 -11.91 -19.34
C LEU A 63 8.67 -10.70 -20.24
N GLU A 64 9.73 -10.09 -20.79
CA GLU A 64 9.62 -8.97 -21.74
C GLU A 64 8.80 -9.36 -23.00
N GLY A 65 9.06 -10.53 -23.57
CA GLY A 65 8.29 -11.03 -24.72
C GLY A 65 6.80 -11.23 -24.41
N ASN A 66 6.45 -11.63 -23.20
CA ASN A 66 5.06 -11.71 -22.75
C ASN A 66 4.44 -10.32 -22.55
N LEU A 67 5.19 -9.38 -21.97
CA LEU A 67 4.74 -8.00 -21.76
C LEU A 67 4.46 -7.28 -23.07
N GLN A 68 5.26 -7.51 -24.12
CA GLN A 68 4.99 -7.00 -25.47
C GLN A 68 3.65 -7.48 -26.03
N LYS A 69 3.26 -8.73 -25.76
CA LYS A 69 1.95 -9.26 -26.15
C LYS A 69 0.83 -8.63 -25.32
N TYR A 70 1.02 -8.52 -24.00
CA TYR A 70 0.02 -7.91 -23.11
C TYR A 70 -0.20 -6.43 -23.39
N ALA A 71 0.83 -5.71 -23.84
CA ALA A 71 0.73 -4.30 -24.22
C ALA A 71 -0.25 -4.07 -25.39
N GLN A 72 -0.38 -5.04 -26.30
CA GLN A 72 -1.29 -4.98 -27.45
C GLN A 72 -2.75 -5.24 -27.09
N ILE A 73 -3.01 -5.81 -25.92
CA ILE A 73 -4.36 -6.11 -25.45
C ILE A 73 -4.88 -4.88 -24.69
N PRO A 74 -6.17 -4.51 -24.82
CA PRO A 74 -6.76 -3.31 -24.17
C PRO A 74 -6.97 -3.49 -22.65
N PHE A 75 -5.98 -4.04 -21.94
CA PHE A 75 -5.94 -4.03 -20.48
C PHE A 75 -5.60 -2.63 -19.96
N ARG A 76 -6.27 -2.25 -18.87
CA ARG A 76 -6.03 -0.97 -18.19
C ARG A 76 -4.69 -0.96 -17.44
N GLY A 77 -4.17 -2.13 -17.12
CA GLY A 77 -2.92 -2.35 -16.42
C GLY A 77 -2.65 -3.83 -16.19
N LEU A 78 -1.64 -4.15 -15.38
CA LEU A 78 -1.28 -5.52 -15.00
C LEU A 78 -1.12 -5.65 -13.48
N VAL A 79 -1.28 -6.87 -12.97
CA VAL A 79 -0.91 -7.24 -11.60
C VAL A 79 0.31 -8.13 -11.62
N VAL A 80 1.36 -7.74 -10.90
CA VAL A 80 2.62 -8.50 -10.74
C VAL A 80 2.70 -8.98 -9.30
N GLN A 81 3.27 -10.16 -9.08
CA GLN A 81 3.40 -10.74 -7.73
C GLN A 81 2.04 -10.88 -7.02
N GLY A 82 0.97 -11.15 -7.78
CA GLY A 82 -0.28 -11.65 -7.24
C GLY A 82 -0.13 -13.08 -6.71
N SER A 83 -1.23 -13.73 -6.31
CA SER A 83 -1.23 -15.14 -5.88
C SER A 83 -0.58 -16.08 -6.90
N ASN A 84 -0.59 -15.70 -8.18
CA ASN A 84 -0.07 -16.48 -9.31
C ASN A 84 1.28 -15.96 -9.82
N GLY A 85 1.89 -14.95 -9.17
CA GLY A 85 3.14 -14.33 -9.61
C GLY A 85 4.39 -14.98 -9.01
N GLU A 86 4.27 -16.21 -8.50
CA GLU A 86 5.37 -17.01 -7.94
C GLU A 86 6.19 -16.30 -6.85
N TYR A 87 5.58 -15.33 -6.15
CA TYR A 87 6.21 -14.51 -5.12
C TYR A 87 7.04 -15.31 -4.09
N PRO A 88 6.57 -16.48 -3.58
CA PRO A 88 7.34 -17.25 -2.59
C PRO A 88 8.68 -17.78 -3.12
N TYR A 89 8.82 -17.92 -4.43
CA TYR A 89 10.01 -18.50 -5.07
C TYR A 89 11.05 -17.45 -5.47
N LEU A 90 10.71 -16.16 -5.38
CA LEU A 90 11.60 -15.06 -5.72
C LEU A 90 12.35 -14.55 -4.48
N THR A 91 13.64 -14.31 -4.63
CA THR A 91 14.43 -13.52 -3.69
C THR A 91 13.93 -12.07 -3.64
N GLU A 92 14.28 -11.34 -2.58
CA GLU A 92 13.91 -9.93 -2.45
C GLU A 92 14.38 -9.07 -3.64
N GLN A 93 15.58 -9.35 -4.14
CA GLN A 93 16.19 -8.63 -5.25
C GLN A 93 15.46 -8.92 -6.56
N GLU A 94 15.17 -10.19 -6.84
CA GLU A 94 14.38 -10.58 -8.01
C GLU A 94 12.97 -10.00 -7.97
N ARG A 95 12.36 -9.91 -6.78
CA ARG A 95 11.03 -9.28 -6.66
C ARG A 95 11.05 -7.83 -7.11
N VAL A 96 12.05 -7.07 -6.68
CA VAL A 96 12.20 -5.67 -7.10
C VAL A 96 12.49 -5.61 -8.60
N GLU A 97 13.38 -6.48 -9.09
CA GLU A 97 13.80 -6.46 -10.49
C GLU A 97 12.67 -6.86 -11.46
N VAL A 98 11.85 -7.86 -11.12
CA VAL A 98 10.65 -8.22 -11.88
C VAL A 98 9.71 -7.01 -12.00
N VAL A 99 9.44 -6.29 -10.90
CA VAL A 99 8.58 -5.10 -10.94
C VAL A 99 9.20 -3.99 -11.80
N ARG A 100 10.52 -3.77 -11.70
CA ARG A 100 11.24 -2.79 -12.54
C ARG A 100 11.14 -3.13 -14.03
N THR A 101 11.40 -4.38 -14.38
CA THR A 101 11.32 -4.87 -15.77
C THR A 101 9.90 -4.67 -16.30
N VAL A 102 8.87 -5.06 -15.54
CA VAL A 102 7.48 -4.87 -15.93
C VAL A 102 7.16 -3.38 -16.13
N ARG A 103 7.57 -2.50 -15.22
CA ARG A 103 7.32 -1.07 -15.38
C ARG A 103 7.96 -0.50 -16.64
N ARG A 104 9.21 -0.87 -16.92
CA ARG A 104 9.99 -0.40 -18.08
C ARG A 104 9.36 -0.84 -19.41
N SER A 105 8.74 -2.02 -19.44
CA SER A 105 8.08 -2.53 -20.65
C SER A 105 6.63 -2.04 -20.80
N LEU A 106 6.01 -1.52 -19.74
CA LEU A 106 4.64 -1.03 -19.80
C LEU A 106 4.58 0.42 -20.29
N PRO A 107 3.66 0.73 -21.23
CA PRO A 107 3.26 2.09 -21.53
C PRO A 107 2.88 2.90 -20.28
N ASP A 108 3.21 4.19 -20.25
CA ASP A 108 2.99 5.06 -19.08
C ASP A 108 1.52 5.30 -18.72
N ASP A 109 0.61 5.08 -19.68
CA ASP A 109 -0.83 5.18 -19.48
C ASP A 109 -1.41 3.93 -18.81
N LYS A 110 -0.69 2.80 -18.79
CA LYS A 110 -1.12 1.56 -18.13
C LYS A 110 -0.66 1.53 -16.67
N LEU A 111 -1.59 1.20 -15.77
CA LEU A 111 -1.28 1.08 -14.35
C LEU A 111 -0.57 -0.25 -14.05
N LEU A 112 0.38 -0.21 -13.11
CA LEU A 112 1.07 -1.39 -12.60
C LEU A 112 0.73 -1.58 -11.13
N MET A 113 0.09 -2.70 -10.79
CA MET A 113 -0.12 -3.10 -9.40
C MET A 113 0.91 -4.16 -9.03
N ALA A 114 1.74 -3.87 -8.02
CA ALA A 114 2.72 -4.81 -7.50
C ALA A 114 2.24 -5.37 -6.15
N GLY A 115 2.11 -6.68 -6.06
CA GLY A 115 1.82 -7.37 -4.80
C GLY A 115 3.02 -7.27 -3.86
N SER A 116 2.77 -6.77 -2.65
CA SER A 116 3.78 -6.65 -1.58
C SER A 116 3.48 -7.56 -0.38
N GLY A 117 2.53 -8.49 -0.51
CA GLY A 117 2.19 -9.44 0.55
C GLY A 117 3.33 -10.42 0.83
N CYS A 118 3.76 -10.57 2.08
CA CYS A 118 4.62 -11.63 2.60
C CYS A 118 3.93 -12.29 3.78
N GLU A 119 4.06 -13.60 3.91
CA GLU A 119 3.61 -14.35 5.10
C GLU A 119 4.49 -14.07 6.34
N CYS A 120 5.61 -13.37 6.15
CA CYS A 120 6.56 -12.98 7.16
C CYS A 120 6.20 -11.60 7.78
N LYS A 121 5.88 -11.58 9.09
CA LYS A 121 5.35 -10.39 9.81
C LYS A 121 6.20 -9.12 9.73
N CYS A 122 7.49 -9.23 9.44
CA CYS A 122 8.45 -8.12 9.55
C CYS A 122 8.94 -7.54 8.21
N VAL A 123 8.84 -8.26 7.09
CA VAL A 123 9.48 -7.85 5.82
C VAL A 123 8.48 -7.41 4.73
N CYS A 124 7.20 -7.75 4.91
CA CYS A 124 6.12 -7.60 3.94
C CYS A 124 6.01 -6.20 3.30
N VAL A 125 5.79 -5.15 4.09
CA VAL A 125 5.46 -3.82 3.56
C VAL A 125 6.70 -2.95 3.36
N CYS A 126 7.75 -3.17 4.16
CA CYS A 126 8.81 -2.18 4.29
C CYS A 126 9.77 -2.19 3.11
N VAL A 127 10.19 -3.36 2.63
CA VAL A 127 11.29 -3.38 1.65
C VAL A 127 10.80 -3.08 0.24
N LEU A 128 9.78 -3.77 -0.25
CA LEU A 128 9.29 -3.53 -1.62
C LEU A 128 8.74 -2.11 -1.75
N SER A 129 7.97 -1.63 -0.78
CA SER A 129 7.38 -0.29 -0.84
C SER A 129 8.44 0.79 -0.71
N THR A 130 9.43 0.67 0.19
CA THR A 130 10.49 1.69 0.32
C THR A 130 11.42 1.68 -0.89
N HIS A 131 11.85 0.50 -1.36
CA HIS A 131 12.78 0.40 -2.47
C HIS A 131 12.13 0.78 -3.81
N LEU A 132 10.86 0.42 -4.04
CA LEU A 132 10.12 0.87 -5.22
C LEU A 132 9.80 2.37 -5.14
N MET A 133 9.33 2.89 -4.01
CA MET A 133 9.05 4.34 -3.88
C MET A 133 10.32 5.21 -4.05
N TYR A 134 11.47 4.73 -3.56
CA TYR A 134 12.73 5.46 -3.64
C TYR A 134 13.35 5.41 -5.05
N ASN A 135 13.23 4.28 -5.75
CA ASN A 135 13.82 4.12 -7.10
C ASN A 135 12.87 4.56 -8.24
N PHE A 136 11.55 4.53 -8.06
CA PHE A 136 10.60 5.08 -9.06
C PHE A 136 10.70 6.60 -9.19
N ASN A 137 11.08 7.31 -8.12
CA ASN A 137 11.20 8.77 -8.11
C ASN A 137 12.50 9.30 -8.76
N TYR A 138 13.45 8.43 -9.14
CA TYR A 138 14.75 8.89 -9.67
C TYR A 138 14.86 8.85 -11.21
N ASN A 139 13.84 8.39 -11.93
CA ASN A 139 13.86 8.26 -13.39
C ASN A 139 12.57 8.78 -14.07
N ASN A 140 11.94 9.81 -13.51
CA ASN A 140 10.86 10.55 -14.17
C ASN A 140 11.30 11.99 -14.39
#